data_AF-A0A1J5ICM0-F1
#
_entry.id   AF-A0A1J5ICM0-F1
#
_cell.length_a   1.000
_cell.length_b   1.000
_cell.length_c   1.000
_cell.angle_alpha   90.00
_cell.angle_beta   90.00
_cell.angle_gamma   90.00
#
_symmetry.space_group_name_H-M   'P 1'
#
loop_
_entity.id
_entity.type
_entity.pdbx_description
1 polymer ?
#
loop_
_entity_poly.entity_id
_entity_poly.type
_entity_poly.pdbx_seq_one_letter_code
_entity_poly.pdbx_strand_id
1 'polypeptide(L)'
;MLWALWAGKETAYKIIRKSIAGAPFIPLLYKVSRPEGWKEAGRSPLENGHIPGITDTPWGKVKIRFFITCDYIHCIGTMDLSGGIDSVVWKVDLLPPVRKAIVGYESAFLRETIRRHLSVFLNRTPEEIEIRRSEGASGPPFVYLKDKPAGIDISLSHDGKFTAYAFISGG
;
A
#
# COMPACT_ATOMS: atom_id res chain seq x y z
N MET A 1 8.74 6.25 -15.84
CA MET A 1 8.07 5.09 -16.52
C MET A 1 8.36 3.77 -15.81
N LEU A 2 9.63 3.36 -15.66
CA LEU A 2 10.00 2.09 -15.00
C LEU A 2 9.45 1.95 -13.57
N TRP A 3 9.62 3.00 -12.75
CA TRP A 3 9.20 3.00 -11.34
C TRP A 3 7.69 2.83 -11.13
N ALA A 4 6.86 3.33 -12.05
CA ALA A 4 5.41 3.13 -11.96
C ALA A 4 5.03 1.69 -12.29
N LEU A 5 5.66 1.08 -13.31
CA LEU A 5 5.47 -0.35 -13.58
C LEU A 5 5.94 -1.20 -12.41
N TRP A 6 7.05 -0.82 -11.75
CA TRP A 6 7.52 -1.50 -10.55
C TRP A 6 6.52 -1.39 -9.40
N ALA A 7 6.03 -0.18 -9.10
CA ALA A 7 5.02 0.04 -8.07
C ALA A 7 3.75 -0.78 -8.33
N GLY A 8 3.27 -0.84 -9.59
CA GLY A 8 2.11 -1.65 -9.96
C GLY A 8 2.31 -3.16 -9.74
N LYS A 9 3.53 -3.67 -9.98
CA LYS A 9 3.89 -5.07 -9.70
C LYS A 9 3.92 -5.35 -8.20
N GLU A 10 4.56 -4.49 -7.41
CA GLU A 10 4.65 -4.66 -5.96
C GLU A 10 3.29 -4.56 -5.29
N THR A 11 2.44 -3.61 -5.71
CA THR A 11 1.06 -3.49 -5.22
C THR A 11 0.28 -4.77 -5.48
N ALA A 12 0.33 -5.30 -6.71
CA ALA A 12 -0.35 -6.54 -7.06
C ALA A 12 0.19 -7.73 -6.26
N TYR A 13 1.52 -7.83 -6.11
CA TYR A 13 2.13 -8.88 -5.30
C TYR A 13 1.66 -8.85 -3.85
N LYS A 14 1.66 -7.68 -3.20
CA LYS A 14 1.22 -7.54 -1.81
C LYS A 14 -0.23 -7.98 -1.61
N ILE A 15 -1.09 -7.69 -2.59
CA ILE A 15 -2.49 -8.10 -2.58
C ILE A 15 -2.60 -9.62 -2.77
N ILE A 16 -1.97 -10.18 -3.81
CA ILE A 16 -1.99 -11.62 -4.08
C ILE A 16 -1.41 -12.42 -2.91
N ARG A 17 -0.30 -11.97 -2.31
CA ARG A 17 0.36 -12.69 -1.21
C ARG A 17 -0.49 -12.80 0.06
N LYS A 18 -1.46 -11.90 0.24
CA LYS A 18 -2.44 -11.97 1.33
C LYS A 18 -3.55 -12.98 1.07
N SER A 19 -3.98 -13.10 -0.19
CA SER A 19 -5.03 -14.05 -0.58
C SER A 19 -4.51 -15.46 -0.83
N ILE A 20 -3.28 -15.58 -1.33
CA ILE A 20 -2.63 -16.82 -1.74
C ILE A 20 -1.32 -16.98 -0.97
N ALA A 21 -1.35 -17.82 0.06
CA ALA A 21 -0.15 -18.16 0.81
C ALA A 21 0.92 -18.76 -0.12
N GLY A 22 2.17 -18.33 0.04
CA GLY A 22 3.31 -18.80 -0.75
C GLY A 22 3.41 -18.23 -2.18
N ALA A 23 2.52 -17.33 -2.61
CA ALA A 23 2.65 -16.71 -3.93
C ALA A 23 4.01 -16.00 -4.08
N PRO A 24 4.82 -16.31 -5.12
CA PRO A 24 6.15 -15.73 -5.27
C PRO A 24 6.09 -14.34 -5.92
N PHE A 25 7.09 -13.52 -5.61
CA PHE A 25 7.37 -12.30 -6.37
C PHE A 25 8.30 -12.60 -7.56
N ILE A 26 7.71 -13.04 -8.67
CA ILE A 26 8.42 -13.18 -9.96
C ILE A 26 7.93 -12.05 -10.86
N PRO A 27 8.71 -10.98 -11.12
CA PRO A 27 8.23 -9.79 -11.81
C PRO A 27 7.53 -10.06 -13.15
N LEU A 28 7.93 -11.10 -13.88
CA LEU A 28 7.32 -11.49 -15.16
C LEU A 28 5.86 -11.99 -15.03
N LEU A 29 5.46 -12.46 -13.86
CA LEU A 29 4.09 -12.90 -13.57
C LEU A 29 3.13 -11.73 -13.32
N TYR A 30 3.64 -10.54 -13.04
CA TYR A 30 2.84 -9.36 -12.73
C TYR A 30 2.89 -8.40 -13.92
N LYS A 31 1.96 -8.53 -14.86
CA LYS A 31 1.93 -7.73 -16.09
C LYS A 31 1.05 -6.50 -15.88
N VAL A 32 1.70 -5.35 -15.68
CA VAL A 32 1.00 -4.07 -15.52
C VAL A 32 0.59 -3.58 -16.92
N SER A 33 -0.71 -3.43 -17.15
CA SER A 33 -1.21 -2.78 -18.36
C SER A 33 -0.69 -1.35 -18.41
N ARG A 34 -0.33 -0.85 -19.59
CA ARG A 34 0.03 0.56 -19.76
C ARG A 34 -1.20 1.40 -19.41
N PRO A 35 -1.16 2.21 -18.35
CA PRO A 35 -2.28 3.07 -17.99
C PRO A 35 -2.58 4.06 -19.11
N GLU A 36 -3.84 4.15 -19.51
CA GLU A 36 -4.32 5.21 -20.38
C GLU A 36 -4.12 6.57 -19.67
N GLY A 37 -3.68 7.60 -20.41
CA GLY A 37 -3.35 8.93 -19.85
C GLY A 37 -1.88 9.15 -19.44
N TRP A 38 -1.01 8.12 -19.47
CA TRP A 38 0.42 8.27 -19.16
C TRP A 38 1.22 9.18 -20.10
N LYS A 39 0.74 9.45 -21.32
CA LYS A 39 1.39 10.37 -22.25
C LYS A 39 1.29 11.85 -21.82
N GLU A 40 0.30 12.19 -20.98
CA GLU A 40 0.04 13.56 -20.55
C GLU A 40 0.70 13.89 -19.20
N ALA A 41 0.90 12.87 -18.35
CA ALA A 41 1.55 13.00 -17.03
C ALA A 41 3.04 13.40 -17.09
N GLY A 42 3.65 13.45 -18.28
CA GLY A 42 5.02 13.93 -18.47
C GLY A 42 5.18 15.45 -18.40
N ARG A 43 4.11 16.23 -18.22
CA ARG A 43 4.17 17.71 -18.26
C ARG A 43 3.58 18.44 -17.06
N SER A 44 2.89 17.76 -16.15
CA SER A 44 2.43 18.34 -14.89
C SER A 44 2.13 17.23 -13.90
N PRO A 45 2.48 17.37 -12.60
CA PRO A 45 1.83 16.59 -11.56
C PRO A 45 0.33 16.83 -11.74
N LEU A 46 -0.45 15.76 -11.85
CA LEU A 46 -1.88 15.90 -11.63
C LEU A 46 -2.00 16.16 -10.12
N GLU A 47 -2.06 17.44 -9.71
CA GLU A 47 -2.03 17.83 -8.30
C GLU A 47 -3.12 17.15 -7.45
N ASN A 48 -4.14 16.53 -8.06
CA ASN A 48 -5.10 15.63 -7.40
C ASN A 48 -5.57 14.45 -8.28
N GLY A 49 -4.88 14.14 -9.38
CA GLY A 49 -5.32 13.09 -10.32
C GLY A 49 -4.59 11.77 -10.11
N HIS A 50 -5.32 10.67 -10.24
CA HIS A 50 -4.76 9.33 -10.25
C HIS A 50 -4.84 8.74 -11.64
N ILE A 51 -3.94 7.80 -11.95
CA ILE A 51 -3.93 7.10 -13.23
C ILE A 51 -4.39 5.67 -12.99
N PRO A 52 -5.56 5.26 -13.50
CA PRO A 52 -6.08 3.91 -13.30
C PRO A 52 -5.29 2.90 -14.14
N GLY A 53 -5.18 1.68 -13.65
CA GLY A 53 -4.53 0.59 -14.38
C GLY A 53 -4.99 -0.77 -13.89
N ILE A 54 -4.46 -1.81 -14.53
CA ILE A 54 -4.69 -3.20 -14.15
C ILE A 54 -3.34 -3.93 -14.14
N THR A 55 -3.11 -4.77 -13.14
CA THR A 55 -2.04 -5.76 -13.18
C THR A 55 -2.64 -7.14 -13.38
N ASP A 56 -2.33 -7.78 -14.51
CA ASP A 56 -2.65 -9.18 -14.74
C ASP A 56 -1.67 -10.08 -13.99
N THR A 57 -2.20 -11.06 -13.26
CA THR A 57 -1.43 -12.09 -12.55
C THR A 57 -2.01 -13.49 -12.82
N PRO A 58 -1.25 -14.57 -12.59
CA PRO A 58 -1.79 -15.93 -12.65
C PRO A 58 -2.97 -16.20 -11.71
N TRP A 59 -3.15 -15.38 -10.66
CA TRP A 59 -4.17 -15.55 -9.63
C TRP A 59 -5.35 -14.57 -9.78
N GLY A 60 -5.41 -13.87 -10.91
CA GLY A 60 -6.46 -12.90 -11.20
C GLY A 60 -5.93 -11.50 -11.48
N LYS A 61 -6.86 -10.59 -11.75
CA LYS A 61 -6.56 -9.20 -12.08
C LYS A 61 -6.60 -8.34 -10.82
N VAL A 62 -5.64 -7.44 -10.71
CA VAL A 62 -5.60 -6.42 -9.66
C VAL A 62 -5.86 -5.06 -10.30
N LYS A 63 -6.95 -4.40 -9.90
CA LYS A 63 -7.21 -3.00 -10.26
C LYS A 63 -6.25 -2.13 -9.44
N ILE A 64 -5.59 -1.16 -10.08
CA ILE A 64 -4.61 -0.29 -9.43
C ILE A 64 -4.85 1.19 -9.76
N ARG A 65 -4.34 2.07 -8.90
CA ARG A 65 -4.29 3.52 -9.11
C ARG A 65 -2.90 4.04 -8.79
N PHE A 66 -2.32 4.76 -9.73
CA PHE A 66 -1.05 5.45 -9.58
C PHE A 66 -1.26 6.90 -9.16
N PHE A 67 -0.49 7.33 -8.17
CA PHE A 67 -0.32 8.73 -7.77
C PHE A 67 1.15 9.08 -8.04
N ILE A 68 1.39 9.99 -8.98
CA ILE A 68 2.72 10.30 -9.48
C ILE A 68 2.99 11.78 -9.22
N THR A 69 4.04 12.07 -8.46
CA THR A 69 4.53 13.42 -8.19
C THR A 69 5.97 13.56 -8.71
N CYS A 70 6.57 14.75 -8.58
CA CYS A 70 8.00 14.93 -8.83
C CYS A 70 8.88 14.22 -7.80
N ASP A 71 8.33 13.90 -6.62
CA ASP A 71 9.05 13.37 -5.47
C ASP A 71 8.89 11.86 -5.30
N TYR A 72 7.73 11.30 -5.63
CA TYR A 72 7.42 9.89 -5.39
C TYR A 72 6.38 9.33 -6.37
N ILE A 73 6.32 7.99 -6.40
CA ILE A 73 5.21 7.24 -7.01
C ILE A 73 4.58 6.37 -5.94
N HIS A 74 3.27 6.52 -5.75
CA HIS A 74 2.48 5.65 -4.88
C HIS A 74 1.47 4.86 -5.71
N CYS A 75 1.23 3.61 -5.35
CA CYS A 75 0.30 2.74 -6.05
C CYS A 75 -0.55 1.95 -5.05
N ILE A 76 -1.87 2.15 -5.12
CA ILE A 76 -2.86 1.35 -4.38
C ILE A 76 -3.55 0.37 -5.32
N GLY A 77 -4.15 -0.68 -4.78
CA GLY A 77 -4.90 -1.62 -5.60
C GLY A 77 -5.85 -2.49 -4.81
N THR A 78 -6.68 -3.23 -5.54
CA THR A 78 -7.65 -4.19 -5.01
C THR A 78 -7.93 -5.29 -6.03
N MET A 79 -8.38 -6.46 -5.56
CA MET A 79 -8.96 -7.49 -6.43
C MET A 79 -10.46 -7.26 -6.70
N ASP A 80 -11.11 -6.35 -5.97
CA ASP A 80 -12.50 -5.96 -6.26
C ASP A 80 -12.56 -5.02 -7.47
N LEU A 81 -12.98 -5.56 -8.61
CA LEU A 81 -13.09 -4.82 -9.86
C LEU A 81 -14.30 -3.88 -9.90
N SER A 82 -15.29 -4.08 -9.02
CA SER A 82 -16.60 -3.40 -9.06
C SER A 82 -16.61 -1.97 -8.49
N GLY A 83 -15.60 -1.60 -7.69
CA GLY A 83 -15.54 -0.25 -7.11
C GLY A 83 -14.72 -0.12 -5.83
N GLY A 84 -14.35 -1.21 -5.17
CA GLY A 84 -13.68 -1.20 -3.86
C GLY A 84 -12.33 -0.47 -3.78
N ILE A 85 -11.80 0.05 -4.89
CA ILE A 85 -10.60 0.91 -4.85
C ILE A 85 -10.92 2.33 -4.35
N ASP A 86 -12.16 2.77 -4.42
CA ASP A 86 -12.62 4.09 -3.95
C ASP A 86 -12.75 4.17 -2.43
N SER A 87 -12.96 3.03 -1.76
CA SER A 87 -13.02 2.92 -0.30
C SER A 87 -11.66 2.69 0.36
N VAL A 88 -10.59 2.56 -0.43
CA VAL A 88 -9.23 2.43 0.10
C VAL A 88 -8.76 3.77 0.66
N VAL A 89 -8.54 3.81 1.97
CA VAL A 89 -7.89 4.93 2.63
C VAL A 89 -6.39 4.76 2.52
N TRP A 90 -5.67 5.81 2.11
CA TRP A 90 -4.22 5.74 1.95
C TRP A 90 -3.57 7.06 2.32
N LYS A 91 -2.27 7.01 2.60
CA LYS A 91 -1.47 8.20 2.89
C LYS A 91 -0.01 7.94 2.54
N VAL A 92 0.66 9.01 2.09
CA VAL A 92 2.11 9.10 1.97
C VAL A 92 2.58 10.21 2.91
N ASP A 93 3.58 9.91 3.74
CA ASP A 93 4.17 10.85 4.69
C ASP A 93 5.67 10.97 4.45
N LEU A 94 6.19 12.19 4.58
CA LEU A 94 7.62 12.46 4.63
C LEU A 94 8.15 12.12 6.03
N LEU A 95 9.25 11.38 6.10
CA LEU A 95 9.93 11.11 7.35
C LEU A 95 10.53 12.41 7.92
N PRO A 96 10.32 12.70 9.21
CA PRO A 96 11.02 13.79 9.88
C PRO A 96 12.53 13.56 9.80
N PRO A 97 13.33 14.61 9.56
CA PRO A 97 14.78 14.48 9.47
C PRO A 97 15.36 14.02 10.81
N VAL A 98 16.19 12.97 10.77
CA VAL A 98 16.86 12.42 11.96
C VAL A 98 18.35 12.69 11.85
N ARG A 99 18.97 13.20 12.93
CA ARG A 99 20.41 13.54 12.96
C ARG A 99 21.33 12.32 12.87
N LYS A 100 20.84 11.12 13.19
CA LYS A 100 21.56 9.85 13.12
C LYS A 100 20.64 8.78 12.54
N ALA A 101 21.19 7.90 11.72
CA ALA A 101 20.46 6.73 11.23
C ALA A 101 20.10 5.82 12.42
N ILE A 102 18.80 5.65 12.65
CA ILE A 102 18.27 4.72 13.66
C ILE A 102 17.67 3.55 12.88
N VAL A 103 18.22 2.35 13.07
CA VAL A 103 17.75 1.15 12.38
C VAL A 103 16.27 0.92 12.70
N GLY A 104 15.44 0.81 11.67
CA GLY A 104 14.01 0.53 11.81
C GLY A 104 13.15 1.75 12.18
N TYR A 105 13.71 2.95 12.18
CA TYR A 105 12.96 4.19 12.44
C TYR A 105 11.79 4.38 11.48
N GLU A 106 11.98 4.08 10.20
CA GLU A 106 10.96 4.20 9.16
C GLU A 106 9.77 3.28 9.45
N SER A 107 10.07 2.04 9.85
CA SER A 107 9.07 1.05 10.24
C SER A 107 8.33 1.45 11.52
N ALA A 108 9.05 1.97 12.53
CA ALA A 108 8.44 2.41 13.79
C ALA A 108 7.54 3.64 13.58
N PHE A 109 8.02 4.64 12.83
CA PHE A 109 7.27 5.84 12.48
C PHE A 109 6.00 5.49 11.69
N LEU A 110 6.12 4.63 10.68
CA LEU A 110 4.98 4.19 9.87
C LEU A 110 3.94 3.46 10.72
N ARG A 111 4.37 2.55 11.59
CA ARG A 111 3.46 1.81 12.50
C ARG A 111 2.73 2.73 13.46
N GLU A 112 3.41 3.72 14.04
CA GLU A 112 2.77 4.69 14.93
C GLU A 112 1.77 5.57 14.16
N THR A 113 2.13 6.00 12.95
CA THR A 113 1.28 6.87 12.13
C THR A 113 -0.01 6.16 11.70
N ILE A 114 0.09 4.94 11.19
CA ILE A 114 -1.11 4.17 10.83
C ILE A 114 -1.94 3.80 12.06
N ARG A 115 -1.33 3.50 13.22
CA ARG A 115 -2.05 3.19 14.47
C ARG A 115 -2.94 4.36 14.91
N ARG A 116 -2.45 5.59 14.79
CA ARG A 116 -3.24 6.80 15.06
C ARG A 116 -4.36 7.02 14.04
N HIS A 117 -4.12 6.74 12.76
CA HIS A 117 -5.19 6.87 11.76
C HIS A 117 -6.27 5.81 11.98
N LEU A 118 -5.87 4.56 12.24
CA LEU A 118 -6.78 3.47 12.58
C LEU A 118 -7.56 3.73 13.87
N SER A 119 -6.97 4.39 14.87
CA SER A 119 -7.67 4.70 16.12
C SER A 119 -8.86 5.63 15.89
N VAL A 120 -8.67 6.65 15.05
CA VAL A 120 -9.75 7.54 14.62
C VAL A 120 -10.77 6.78 13.78
N PHE A 121 -10.32 5.99 12.79
CA PHE A 121 -11.20 5.25 11.90
C PHE A 121 -12.08 4.21 12.62
N LEU A 122 -11.50 3.50 13.59
CA LEU A 122 -12.18 2.43 14.36
C LEU A 122 -12.90 2.96 15.61
N ASN A 123 -12.77 4.25 15.92
CA ASN A 123 -13.24 4.84 17.18
C ASN A 123 -12.71 4.06 18.41
N ARG A 124 -11.38 3.89 18.46
CA ARG A 124 -10.64 3.17 19.51
C ARG A 124 -9.44 3.98 19.96
N THR A 125 -8.78 3.60 21.04
CA THR A 125 -7.49 4.22 21.38
C THR A 125 -6.35 3.53 20.61
N PRO A 126 -5.26 4.25 20.31
CA PRO A 126 -4.11 3.64 19.66
C PRO A 126 -3.58 2.40 20.43
N GLU A 127 -3.67 2.38 21.75
CA GLU A 127 -3.16 1.31 22.63
C GLU A 127 -3.93 -0.01 22.45
N GLU A 128 -5.17 0.08 21.98
CA GLU A 128 -6.01 -1.09 21.71
C GLU A 128 -5.68 -1.73 20.35
N ILE A 129 -4.90 -1.05 19.50
CA ILE A 129 -4.60 -1.44 18.12
C ILE A 129 -3.20 -2.02 18.04
N GLU A 130 -3.13 -3.26 17.55
CA GLU A 130 -1.87 -3.95 17.32
C GLU A 130 -1.70 -4.34 15.85
N ILE A 131 -0.47 -4.25 15.36
CA ILE A 131 -0.10 -4.64 13.99
C ILE A 131 0.90 -5.79 14.04
N ARG A 132 0.41 -6.99 13.78
CA ARG A 132 1.18 -8.25 13.85
C ARG A 132 1.40 -8.82 12.45
N ARG A 133 2.41 -9.66 12.25
CA ARG A 133 2.65 -10.37 10.97
C ARG A 133 2.50 -11.87 11.21
N SER A 134 1.87 -12.57 10.27
CA SER A 134 1.58 -14.02 10.39
C SER A 134 2.79 -14.92 10.12
N GLU A 135 3.76 -14.47 9.32
CA GLU A 135 4.93 -15.26 8.87
C GLU A 135 6.25 -14.51 9.16
N GLY A 136 6.49 -14.16 10.43
CA GLY A 136 7.69 -13.43 10.85
C GLY A 136 7.82 -12.04 10.20
N ALA A 137 9.04 -11.51 10.05
CA ALA A 137 9.28 -10.18 9.49
C ALA A 137 8.83 -10.02 8.02
N SER A 138 8.63 -11.13 7.29
CA SER A 138 8.35 -11.15 5.85
C SER A 138 6.86 -11.23 5.51
N GLY A 139 6.04 -11.82 6.38
CA GLY A 139 4.60 -12.00 6.15
C GLY A 139 3.80 -10.69 6.10
N PRO A 140 2.60 -10.68 5.50
CA PRO A 140 1.75 -9.50 5.48
C PRO A 140 1.34 -9.08 6.91
N PRO A 141 1.20 -7.77 7.16
CA PRO A 141 0.72 -7.26 8.44
C PRO A 141 -0.81 -7.37 8.55
N PHE A 142 -1.30 -7.62 9.76
CA PHE A 142 -2.71 -7.70 10.14
C PHE A 142 -2.99 -6.83 11.36
N VAL A 143 -4.20 -6.26 11.41
CA VAL A 143 -4.66 -5.41 12.52
C VAL A 143 -5.46 -6.24 13.52
N TYR A 144 -5.15 -6.05 14.79
CA TYR A 144 -5.85 -6.65 15.92
C TYR A 144 -6.37 -5.56 16.87
N LEU A 145 -7.55 -5.79 17.44
CA LEU A 145 -8.13 -5.06 18.56
C LEU A 145 -8.17 -5.97 19.77
N LYS A 146 -7.33 -5.74 20.78
CA LYS A 146 -7.23 -6.59 22.00
C LYS A 146 -7.26 -8.10 21.66
N ASP A 147 -6.26 -8.55 20.89
CA ASP A 147 -6.11 -9.93 20.41
C ASP A 147 -7.14 -10.46 19.40
N LYS A 148 -8.16 -9.70 19.04
CA LYS A 148 -9.13 -10.10 18.02
C LYS A 148 -8.80 -9.48 16.67
N PRO A 149 -8.85 -10.21 15.54
CA PRO A 149 -8.71 -9.63 14.21
C PRO A 149 -9.70 -8.47 14.02
N ALA A 150 -9.22 -7.32 13.58
CA ALA A 150 -10.03 -6.10 13.45
C ALA A 150 -10.87 -6.06 12.16
N GLY A 151 -10.72 -7.05 11.27
CA GLY A 151 -11.38 -7.04 9.96
C GLY A 151 -10.84 -5.95 9.01
N ILE A 152 -9.70 -5.33 9.30
CA ILE A 152 -9.08 -4.31 8.46
C ILE A 152 -7.90 -4.91 7.70
N ASP A 153 -7.92 -4.77 6.37
CA ASP A 153 -6.75 -5.08 5.56
C ASP A 153 -5.81 -3.87 5.48
N ILE A 154 -4.50 -4.08 5.71
CA ILE A 154 -3.50 -3.00 5.71
C ILE A 154 -2.29 -3.34 4.86
N SER A 155 -1.74 -2.36 4.15
CA SER A 155 -0.48 -2.48 3.42
C SER A 155 0.45 -1.36 3.83
N LEU A 156 1.71 -1.69 4.05
CA LEU A 156 2.76 -0.78 4.52
C LEU A 156 3.93 -0.77 3.53
N SER A 157 4.55 0.39 3.33
CA SER A 157 5.77 0.57 2.54
C SER A 157 6.57 1.76 3.03
N HIS A 158 7.89 1.70 2.87
CA HIS A 158 8.77 2.85 3.00
C HIS A 158 9.89 2.74 1.96
N ASP A 159 10.34 3.88 1.44
CA ASP A 159 11.49 3.97 0.55
C ASP A 159 12.11 5.37 0.67
N GLY A 160 13.44 5.40 0.88
CA GLY A 160 14.17 6.63 1.18
C GLY A 160 13.51 7.47 2.29
N LYS A 161 13.15 8.71 1.97
CA LYS A 161 12.53 9.68 2.89
C LYS A 161 11.01 9.53 3.04
N PHE A 162 10.38 8.55 2.39
CA PHE A 162 8.94 8.41 2.35
C PHE A 162 8.46 7.16 3.07
N THR A 163 7.33 7.30 3.77
CA THR A 163 6.53 6.19 4.27
C THR A 163 5.14 6.24 3.66
N ALA A 164 4.51 5.10 3.47
CA ALA A 164 3.16 5.04 2.95
C ALA A 164 2.40 3.86 3.53
N TYR A 165 1.10 4.05 3.67
CA TYR A 165 0.17 2.97 3.99
C TYR A 165 -1.12 3.08 3.19
N ALA A 166 -1.80 1.95 3.08
CA ALA A 166 -3.18 1.86 2.62
C ALA A 166 -3.94 0.90 3.52
N PHE A 167 -5.23 1.16 3.74
CA PHE A 167 -6.12 0.26 4.44
C PHE A 167 -7.55 0.34 3.92
N ILE A 168 -8.28 -0.74 4.15
CA ILE A 168 -9.70 -0.86 3.81
C ILE A 168 -10.37 -1.76 4.84
N SER A 169 -11.60 -1.43 5.21
CA SER A 169 -12.40 -2.36 6.00
C SER A 169 -12.78 -3.55 5.11
N GLY A 170 -12.49 -4.75 5.57
CA GLY A 170 -13.18 -5.94 5.06
C GLY A 170 -14.68 -5.72 5.24
N GLY A 171 -15.43 -6.02 4.18
CA GLY A 171 -16.89 -6.17 4.28
C GLY A 171 -17.27 -7.40 5.08
#